data_AF-Q05DY1-F1
#
_entry.id   AF-Q05DY1-F1
#
_cell.length_a   1.000
_cell.length_b   1.000
_cell.length_c   1.000
_cell.angle_alpha   90.00
_cell.angle_beta   90.00
_cell.angle_gamma   90.00
#
_symmetry.space_group_name_H-M   'P 1'
#
loop_
_entity.id
_entity.type
_entity.pdbx_description
1 polymer ?
#
loop_
_entity_poly.entity_id
_entity_poly.type
_entity_poly.pdbx_seq_one_letter_code
_entity_poly.pdbx_strand_id
1 'polypeptide(L)' 'MEAKQAAGALLTVVGVLLILYAIYSGFVNETIGSTEKFSADAAAMIVGWFAVLIGPALLFGETPAAVRKAAGR' A
#
# COMPACT_ATOMS: atom_id res chain seq x y z
N MET A 1 13.29 15.19 9.78
CA MET A 1 12.90 14.38 8.61
C MET A 1 12.82 15.29 7.42
N GLU A 2 13.42 14.91 6.29
CA GLU A 2 13.19 15.65 5.05
C GLU A 2 11.72 15.53 4.63
N ALA A 3 11.19 16.51 3.90
CA ALA A 3 9.80 16.50 3.44
C ALA A 3 9.43 15.21 2.67
N LYS A 4 10.40 14.63 1.95
CA LYS A 4 10.25 13.35 1.24
C LYS A 4 10.05 12.16 2.18
N GLN A 5 10.79 12.11 3.29
CA GLN A 5 10.65 11.05 4.28
C GLN A 5 9.32 11.15 5.03
N ALA A 6 8.89 12.38 5.36
CA ALA A 6 7.59 12.60 5.99
C ALA A 6 6.45 12.19 5.04
N ALA A 7 6.53 12.54 3.76
CA ALA A 7 5.58 12.09 2.74
C ALA A 7 5.59 10.56 2.60
N GLY A 8 6.76 9.91 2.61
CA GLY A 8 6.88 8.45 2.56
C GLY A 8 6.24 7.75 3.76
N ALA A 9 6.47 8.25 4.97
CA ALA A 9 5.82 7.74 6.18
C ALA A 9 4.29 7.90 6.12
N LEU A 10 3.81 9.09 5.72
CA LEU A 10 2.39 9.37 5.59
C LEU A 10 1.72 8.46 4.55
N LEU A 11 2.35 8.30 3.39
CA LEU A 11 1.86 7.45 2.31
C LEU A 11 1.81 5.98 2.75
N THR A 12 2.80 5.52 3.51
CA THR A 12 2.81 4.16 4.07
C THR A 12 1.64 3.95 5.03
N VAL A 13 1.43 4.89 5.97
CA VAL A 13 0.33 4.81 6.95
C VAL A 13 -1.03 4.83 6.25
N VAL A 14 -1.24 5.75 5.31
CA VAL A 14 -2.48 5.83 4.52
C VAL A 14 -2.69 4.55 3.72
N GLY A 15 -1.64 4.00 3.13
CA GLY A 15 -1.71 2.74 2.38
C GLY A 15 -2.17 1.57 3.24
N VAL A 16 -1.60 1.40 4.43
CA VAL A 16 -2.01 0.36 5.38
C VAL A 16 -3.47 0.55 5.80
N LEU A 17 -3.89 1.79 6.10
CA LEU A 17 -5.27 2.08 6.48
C LEU A 17 -6.27 1.77 5.35
N LEU A 18 -5.92 2.07 4.10
CA LEU A 18 -6.78 1.75 2.94
C LEU A 18 -6.93 0.24 2.74
N ILE A 19 -5.86 -0.54 2.94
CA ILE A 19 -5.93 -2.00 2.88
C ILE A 19 -6.83 -2.54 3.99
N LEU A 20 -6.64 -2.09 5.23
CA LEU A 20 -7.48 -2.51 6.36
C LEU A 20 -8.95 -2.15 6.14
N TYR A 21 -9.20 -0.94 5.64
CA TYR A 21 -10.55 -0.50 5.26
C TYR A 21 -11.15 -1.41 4.19
N ALA A 22 -10.42 -1.71 3.12
CA ALA A 22 -10.91 -2.56 2.03
C ALA A 22 -11.24 -3.98 2.51
N ILE A 23 -10.41 -4.57 3.37
CA ILE A 23 -10.67 -5.90 3.97
C ILE A 23 -11.93 -5.84 4.84
N TYR A 24 -12.03 -4.85 5.72
CA TYR A 24 -13.17 -4.69 6.61
C TYR A 24 -14.47 -4.46 5.84
N SER A 25 -14.47 -3.54 4.86
CA SER A 25 -15.65 -3.25 4.05
C SER A 25 -16.04 -4.44 3.17
N GLY A 26 -15.08 -5.18 2.64
CA GLY A 26 -15.36 -6.39 1.86
C GLY A 26 -16.03 -7.47 2.73
N PHE A 27 -15.57 -7.65 3.97
CA PHE A 27 -16.15 -8.58 4.91
C PHE A 27 -17.57 -8.17 5.33
N VAL A 28 -17.77 -6.89 5.68
CA VAL A 28 -19.08 -6.37 6.14
C VAL A 28 -20.13 -6.38 5.03
N ASN A 29 -19.74 -6.12 3.78
CA ASN A 29 -20.68 -6.05 2.65
C ASN A 29 -20.80 -7.35 1.86
N GLU A 30 -20.13 -8.43 2.29
CA GLU A 30 -20.10 -9.72 1.61
C GLU A 30 -19.68 -9.63 0.12
N THR A 31 -18.89 -8.61 -0.25
CA THR A 31 -18.50 -8.34 -1.64
C THR A 31 -17.24 -9.08 -2.08
N ILE A 32 -16.58 -9.81 -1.18
CA ILE A 32 -15.33 -10.53 -1.48
C ILE A 32 -15.61 -11.62 -2.52
N GLY A 33 -15.08 -11.45 -3.73
CA GLY A 33 -15.23 -12.39 -4.84
C GLY A 33 -16.45 -12.12 -5.75
N SER A 34 -17.23 -11.07 -5.50
CA SER A 34 -18.33 -10.68 -6.38
C SER A 34 -17.81 -10.01 -7.66
N THR A 35 -18.26 -10.49 -8.81
CA THR A 35 -17.92 -9.93 -10.13
C THR A 35 -18.83 -8.78 -10.56
N GLU A 36 -19.93 -8.55 -9.84
CA GLU A 36 -20.96 -7.56 -10.22
C GLU A 36 -20.68 -6.16 -9.68
N LYS A 37 -19.78 -6.01 -8.71
CA LYS A 37 -19.51 -4.72 -8.06
C LYS A 37 -18.02 -4.41 -8.11
N PHE A 38 -17.64 -3.48 -9.00
CA PHE A 38 -16.39 -2.74 -8.82
C PHE A 38 -16.59 -1.78 -7.65
N SER A 39 -16.43 -2.31 -6.44
CA SER A 39 -16.73 -1.58 -5.21
C SER A 39 -15.52 -0.76 -4.76
N ALA A 40 -15.79 0.30 -3.99
CA ALA A 40 -14.76 1.23 -3.50
C ALA A 40 -13.66 0.55 -2.67
N ASP A 41 -13.93 -0.65 -2.15
CA ASP A 41 -12.98 -1.54 -1.48
C ASP A 41 -11.89 -2.07 -2.43
N ALA A 42 -12.23 -2.46 -3.66
CA ALA A 42 -11.26 -2.89 -4.66
C ALA A 42 -10.31 -1.75 -5.06
N ALA A 43 -10.85 -0.54 -5.23
CA ALA A 43 -10.04 0.65 -5.49
C ALA A 43 -9.14 0.98 -4.28
N ALA A 44 -9.68 0.95 -3.06
CA ALA A 44 -8.92 1.17 -1.84
C ALA A 44 -7.81 0.12 -1.66
N MET A 45 -8.07 -1.14 -2.01
CA MET A 45 -7.08 -2.21 -1.99
C MET A 45 -5.92 -1.91 -2.95
N ILE A 46 -6.23 -1.58 -4.20
CA ILE A 46 -5.21 -1.28 -5.22
C ILE A 46 -4.37 -0.06 -4.82
N VAL A 47 -5.04 1.05 -4.47
CA VAL A 47 -4.36 2.28 -4.05
C VAL A 47 -3.53 2.05 -2.79
N GLY A 48 -4.07 1.29 -1.83
CA GLY A 48 -3.38 0.92 -0.60
C GLY A 48 -2.09 0.14 -0.87
N TRP A 49 -2.11 -0.83 -1.79
CA TRP A 49 -0.92 -1.57 -2.20
C TRP A 49 0.14 -0.68 -2.85
N PHE A 50 -0.24 0.21 -3.77
CA PHE A 50 0.71 1.15 -4.37
C PHE A 50 1.33 2.08 -3.32
N ALA A 51 0.52 2.58 -2.39
CA ALA A 51 0.98 3.44 -1.30
C ALA A 51 1.96 2.71 -0.35
N VAL A 52 1.72 1.43 -0.04
CA VAL A 52 2.63 0.59 0.75
C VAL A 52 3.92 0.21 0.01
N LEU A 53 3.92 0.16 -1.32
CA LEU A 53 5.14 -0.06 -2.10
C LEU A 53 5.99 1.20 -2.25
N ILE A 54 5.35 2.34 -2.52
CA ILE A 54 6.01 3.62 -2.80
C ILE A 54 6.41 4.34 -1.49
N GLY A 55 5.58 4.25 -0.45
CA GLY A 55 5.78 4.96 0.82
C GLY A 55 7.12 4.62 1.48
N PRO A 56 7.45 3.34 1.70
CA PRO A 56 8.74 2.92 2.22
C PRO A 56 9.90 3.32 1.30
N ALA A 57 9.73 3.25 -0.02
CA ALA A 57 10.75 3.67 -0.97
C ALA A 57 11.10 5.16 -0.81
N LEU A 58 10.10 6.02 -0.58
CA LEU A 58 10.30 7.44 -0.29
C LEU A 58 10.83 7.71 1.11
N LEU A 59 10.43 6.87 2.09
CA LEU A 59 10.86 6.99 3.48
C LEU A 59 12.33 6.65 3.67
N PHE A 60 12.79 5.58 3.04
CA PHE A 60 14.15 5.06 3.20
C PHE A 60 15.09 5.48 2.07
N GLY A 61 14.57 6.03 0.97
CA GLY A 61 15.38 6.41 -0.19
C GLY A 61 15.94 5.23 -0.99
N GLU A 62 15.58 4.00 -0.61
CA GLU A 62 15.92 2.76 -1.30
C GLU A 62 14.60 2.09 -1.73
N THR A 63 14.46 1.74 -3.00
CA THR A 63 13.33 0.92 -3.45
C THR A 63 13.40 -0.45 -2.75
N PRO A 64 12.30 -1.02 -2.24
CA PRO A 64 12.32 -2.34 -1.59
C PRO A 64 12.88 -3.47 -2.47
N ALA A 65 12.76 -3.32 -3.80
CA ALA A 65 13.34 -4.23 -4.79
C ALA A 65 14.87 -4.07 -4.96
N ALA A 66 15.44 -2.94 -4.54
CA ALA A 66 16.87 -2.81 -4.31
C ALA A 66 17.21 -3.49 -2.99
N VAL A 67 16.97 -4.80 -2.92
CA VAL A 67 17.80 -5.69 -2.12
C VAL A 67 19.19 -5.48 -2.71
N ARG A 68 19.91 -4.50 -2.15
CA ARG A 68 21.30 -4.17 -2.46
C ARG A 68 21.98 -5.48 -2.78
N LYS A 69 22.41 -5.71 -4.03
CA LYS A 69 23.67 -6.35 -4.41
C LYS A 69 24.36 -7.19 -3.30
N ALA A 70 23.62 -8.10 -2.67
CA ALA A 70 23.99 -8.84 -1.45
C ALA A 70 23.80 -10.34 -1.65
N ALA A 71 23.55 -10.74 -2.90
CA ALA A 71 23.86 -12.06 -3.40
C ALA A 71 24.90 -11.90 -4.52
N GLY A 72 26.19 -12.03 -4.16
CA GLY A 72 27.34 -12.08 -5.09
C GLY A 72 28.13 -10.77 -5.10
N ARG A 73 29.42 -10.72 -4.70
CA ARG A 73 30.55 -11.42 -5.34
C ARG A 73 30.47 -11.37 -6.86
#